data_AF-A0A936VR79-F1
#
_entry.id   AF-A0A936VR79-F1
#
_cell.length_a   1.000
_cell.length_b   1.000
_cell.length_c   1.000
_cell.angle_alpha   90.00
_cell.angle_beta   90.00
_cell.angle_gamma   90.00
#
_symmetry.space_group_name_H-M   'P 1'
#
loop_
_entity.id
_entity.type
_entity.pdbx_description
1 polymer ?
#
loop_
_entity_poly.entity_id
_entity_poly.type
_entity_poly.pdbx_seq_one_letter_code
_entity_poly.pdbx_strand_id
1 'polypeptide(L)'
;MGQPLRATNTSKQDLEPPADQSPVGESPRQPPTLTVVPADRIDPESQTDRPHSRCWINMVHPLQVRMLSQVIIYSLIIFLLLAIPVFKPLMQALDNPALSWQERAVVANDLLNLHSRFWPWALGAGLVVLIHCIHSMRLMHRVAGPLSRLTHVFPQIGNGNLCVRTTLRQGDYLTPEVDRVNHMTAQLHSKITAIKHMQVLLALDATRIRELALAKEDPTLATLARQMEQNLSGLKSSLDTFKTHSG
;
A
#
# COMPACT_ATOMS: atom_id res chain seq x y z
N MET A 1 57.16 -22.46 -10.83
CA MET A 1 57.36 -21.89 -12.19
C MET A 1 56.04 -21.32 -12.67
N GLY A 2 56.02 -20.28 -13.52
CA GLY A 2 54.79 -19.86 -14.23
C GLY A 2 54.05 -18.61 -13.73
N GLN A 3 54.75 -17.48 -13.58
CA GLN A 3 54.16 -16.12 -13.55
C GLN A 3 55.18 -15.14 -14.15
N PRO A 4 54.79 -13.94 -14.63
CA PRO A 4 53.49 -13.52 -15.17
C PRO A 4 53.62 -12.89 -16.58
N LEU A 5 52.54 -12.34 -17.16
CA LEU A 5 52.61 -11.39 -18.30
C LEU A 5 52.04 -10.02 -17.91
N ARG A 6 52.43 -8.98 -18.67
CA ARG A 6 52.48 -7.58 -18.21
C ARG A 6 52.15 -6.59 -19.34
N ALA A 7 51.11 -5.78 -19.15
CA ALA A 7 50.85 -4.53 -19.86
C ALA A 7 49.95 -3.64 -18.96
N THR A 8 50.44 -2.64 -18.23
CA THR A 8 50.78 -1.25 -18.65
C THR A 8 49.58 -0.36 -18.98
N ASN A 9 49.27 0.55 -18.06
CA ASN A 9 48.34 1.68 -18.24
C ASN A 9 48.92 2.74 -19.20
N THR A 10 48.06 3.61 -19.75
CA THR A 10 48.32 5.07 -19.92
C THR A 10 46.98 5.81 -20.05
N SER A 11 46.94 7.07 -19.63
CA SER A 11 45.77 7.96 -19.65
C SER A 11 46.13 9.27 -20.39
N LYS A 12 45.14 9.89 -21.05
CA LYS A 12 45.03 11.30 -21.56
C LYS A 12 44.05 11.33 -22.76
N GLN A 13 43.49 12.46 -23.22
CA GLN A 13 43.11 13.76 -22.63
C GLN A 13 42.44 14.58 -23.76
N ASP A 14 41.53 15.50 -23.42
CA ASP A 14 40.82 16.37 -24.37
C ASP A 14 41.74 17.35 -25.13
N LEU A 15 41.43 17.63 -26.40
CA LEU A 15 41.41 18.99 -26.97
C LEU A 15 40.75 19.08 -28.37
N GLU A 16 40.29 20.29 -28.70
CA GLU A 16 39.83 20.83 -30.00
C GLU A 16 40.90 20.75 -31.13
N PRO A 17 40.60 20.96 -32.45
CA PRO A 17 40.27 22.30 -33.00
C PRO A 17 39.40 22.28 -34.32
N PRO A 18 39.46 23.22 -35.31
CA PRO A 18 38.32 24.15 -35.48
C PRO A 18 37.93 24.53 -36.95
N ALA A 19 37.14 25.61 -37.07
CA ALA A 19 37.04 26.58 -38.18
C ALA A 19 36.18 26.25 -39.42
N ASP A 20 35.42 27.28 -39.85
CA ASP A 20 34.45 27.31 -40.95
C ASP A 20 34.80 28.44 -41.96
N GLN A 21 34.26 28.44 -43.18
CA GLN A 21 34.69 29.30 -44.30
C GLN A 21 33.59 30.12 -44.99
N SER A 22 33.54 31.42 -44.64
CA SER A 22 33.33 32.62 -45.50
C SER A 22 32.11 32.79 -46.47
N PRO A 23 31.74 34.03 -46.87
CA PRO A 23 30.36 34.34 -47.30
C PRO A 23 30.17 35.09 -48.65
N VAL A 24 28.90 35.26 -49.04
CA VAL A 24 28.27 36.29 -49.94
C VAL A 24 26.73 36.14 -49.81
N GLY A 25 25.81 37.10 -50.01
CA GLY A 25 25.85 38.53 -50.43
C GLY A 25 24.87 38.82 -51.59
N GLU A 26 24.00 39.84 -51.63
CA GLU A 26 23.58 40.88 -50.66
C GLU A 26 22.26 41.55 -51.17
N SER A 27 21.51 42.28 -50.32
CA SER A 27 20.46 43.29 -50.65
C SER A 27 19.07 42.82 -51.18
N PRO A 28 18.01 43.68 -51.13
CA PRO A 28 17.92 45.06 -50.59
C PRO A 28 16.85 45.25 -49.47
N ARG A 29 16.47 46.50 -49.15
CA ARG A 29 15.80 46.97 -47.90
C ARG A 29 14.62 47.92 -48.22
N GLN A 30 13.72 48.34 -47.32
CA GLN A 30 13.65 48.22 -45.84
C GLN A 30 12.26 47.67 -45.39
N PRO A 31 11.28 48.30 -44.67
CA PRO A 31 11.12 49.58 -43.93
C PRO A 31 10.86 49.39 -42.39
N PRO A 32 10.60 50.45 -41.58
CA PRO A 32 10.37 50.34 -40.12
C PRO A 32 8.90 50.58 -39.67
N THR A 33 8.52 50.12 -38.48
CA THR A 33 7.28 50.52 -37.75
C THR A 33 7.46 50.44 -36.23
N LEU A 34 6.68 51.25 -35.50
CA LEU A 34 6.87 51.72 -34.13
C LEU A 34 6.57 50.69 -33.01
N THR A 35 7.31 50.88 -31.91
CA THR A 35 6.93 50.78 -30.49
C THR A 35 5.55 50.25 -30.12
N VAL A 36 5.52 49.22 -29.26
CA VAL A 36 4.37 48.88 -28.40
C VAL A 36 4.78 49.04 -26.93
N VAL A 37 3.99 49.77 -26.15
CA VAL A 37 4.14 49.96 -24.70
C VAL A 37 3.54 48.74 -23.97
N PRO A 38 4.16 48.21 -22.90
CA PRO A 38 3.73 46.95 -22.28
C PRO A 38 2.34 47.05 -21.66
N ALA A 39 1.52 46.02 -21.92
CA ALA A 39 0.23 45.82 -21.25
C ALA A 39 0.43 45.00 -19.96
N ASP A 40 0.25 45.71 -18.84
CA ASP A 40 0.04 45.29 -17.44
C ASP A 40 0.77 44.07 -16.84
N ARG A 41 1.27 44.24 -15.61
CA ARG A 41 2.04 43.23 -14.88
C ARG A 41 1.18 42.55 -13.82
N ILE A 42 0.52 41.46 -14.20
CA ILE A 42 -0.06 40.50 -13.24
C ILE A 42 1.09 39.65 -12.66
N ASP A 43 1.74 40.16 -11.61
CA ASP A 43 2.65 39.37 -10.77
C ASP A 43 1.87 38.21 -10.10
N PRO A 44 2.50 37.04 -9.89
CA PRO A 44 1.78 35.81 -9.58
C PRO A 44 1.21 35.80 -8.17
N GLU A 45 -0.08 35.47 -8.03
CA GLU A 45 -0.63 35.04 -6.74
C GLU A 45 0.04 33.73 -6.35
N SER A 46 0.99 33.81 -5.42
CA SER A 46 1.81 32.70 -4.95
C SER A 46 0.96 31.71 -4.15
N GLN A 47 0.23 30.84 -4.85
CA GLN A 47 -0.45 29.71 -4.25
C GLN A 47 0.62 28.82 -3.58
N THR A 48 0.77 28.97 -2.26
CA THR A 48 1.76 28.22 -1.49
C THR A 48 1.36 26.75 -1.49
N ASP A 49 1.90 26.00 -2.43
CA ASP A 49 1.61 24.58 -2.62
C ASP A 49 2.15 23.79 -1.41
N ARG A 50 1.26 23.53 -0.44
CA ARG A 50 1.66 23.02 0.87
C ARG A 50 2.02 21.55 0.73
N PRO A 51 3.28 21.13 1.00
CA PRO A 51 3.62 19.72 0.96
C PRO A 51 2.77 18.99 2.02
N HIS A 52 1.87 18.10 1.57
CA HIS A 52 1.01 17.28 2.42
C HIS A 52 1.80 16.13 3.10
N SER A 53 2.96 16.44 3.69
CA SER A 53 3.86 15.54 4.40
C SER A 53 3.40 15.21 5.82
N ARG A 54 2.09 14.99 6.01
CA ARG A 54 1.48 14.59 7.30
C ARG A 54 0.79 13.22 7.21
N CYS A 55 1.59 12.18 7.01
CA CYS A 55 1.20 10.79 7.28
C CYS A 55 2.39 10.03 7.89
N TRP A 56 2.87 10.52 9.03
CA TRP A 56 3.81 9.81 9.90
C TRP A 56 3.23 9.81 11.31
N ILE A 57 3.10 8.61 11.88
CA ILE A 57 2.93 8.36 13.33
C ILE A 57 1.70 9.06 13.97
N ASN A 58 0.48 8.57 13.73
CA ASN A 58 -0.40 8.18 14.85
C ASN A 58 -1.58 7.27 14.47
N MET A 59 -1.33 5.96 14.35
CA MET A 59 -2.34 4.95 14.66
C MET A 59 -1.65 3.63 14.96
N VAL A 60 -1.30 3.40 16.23
CA VAL A 60 -0.76 2.10 16.66
C VAL A 60 -1.93 1.12 16.65
N HIS A 61 -2.09 0.39 15.53
CA HIS A 61 -3.23 -0.48 15.32
C HIS A 61 -3.36 -1.45 16.50
N PRO A 62 -4.56 -1.77 17.03
CA PRO A 62 -4.68 -2.60 18.25
C PRO A 62 -4.02 -3.97 18.09
N LEU A 63 -3.95 -4.49 16.86
CA LEU A 63 -3.18 -5.70 16.51
C LEU A 63 -1.65 -5.50 16.65
N GLN A 64 -1.12 -4.34 16.26
CA GLN A 64 0.30 -3.99 16.36
C GLN A 64 0.75 -3.90 17.82
N VAL A 65 -0.05 -3.26 18.69
CA VAL A 65 0.24 -3.18 20.14
C VAL A 65 0.27 -4.59 20.74
N ARG A 66 -0.71 -5.44 20.41
CA ARG A 66 -0.79 -6.82 20.91
C ARG A 66 0.43 -7.64 20.48
N MET A 67 0.75 -7.67 19.18
CA MET A 67 1.93 -8.39 18.66
C MET A 67 3.24 -7.90 19.29
N LEU A 68 3.43 -6.57 19.40
CA LEU A 68 4.63 -5.98 20.01
C LEU A 68 4.72 -6.33 21.50
N SER A 69 3.60 -6.26 22.24
CA SER A 69 3.56 -6.64 23.66
C SER A 69 3.91 -8.12 23.87
N GLN A 70 3.43 -9.02 23.00
CA GLN A 70 3.74 -10.45 23.08
C GLN A 70 5.22 -10.71 22.85
N VAL A 71 5.84 -10.09 21.84
CA VAL A 71 7.30 -10.18 21.60
C VAL A 71 8.07 -9.72 22.84
N ILE A 72 7.75 -8.54 23.38
CA ILE A 72 8.45 -7.99 24.56
C ILE A 72 8.26 -8.87 25.80
N ILE A 73 7.05 -9.35 26.06
CA ILE A 73 6.74 -10.22 27.21
C ILE A 73 7.49 -11.55 27.11
N TYR A 74 7.47 -12.22 25.95
CA TYR A 74 8.22 -13.47 25.78
C TYR A 74 9.74 -13.26 25.86
N SER A 75 10.28 -12.17 25.28
CA SER A 75 11.69 -11.81 25.42
C SER A 75 12.08 -11.55 26.88
N LEU A 76 11.23 -10.87 27.66
CA LEU A 76 11.46 -10.61 29.08
C LEU A 76 11.39 -11.89 29.92
N ILE A 77 10.43 -12.79 29.65
CA ILE A 77 10.34 -14.10 30.31
C ILE A 77 11.60 -14.93 30.03
N ILE A 78 12.06 -15.00 28.77
CA ILE A 78 13.28 -15.71 28.40
C ILE A 78 14.52 -15.08 29.07
N PHE A 79 14.61 -13.75 29.10
CA PHE A 79 15.70 -13.04 29.78
C PHE A 79 15.74 -13.37 31.28
N LEU A 80 14.60 -13.33 31.98
CA LEU A 80 14.52 -13.66 33.41
C LEU A 80 14.82 -15.15 33.66
N LEU A 81 14.33 -16.04 32.81
CA LEU A 81 14.57 -17.49 32.90
C LEU A 81 16.06 -17.85 32.71
N LEU A 82 16.81 -17.06 31.95
CA LEU A 82 18.26 -17.21 31.78
C LEU A 82 19.04 -16.50 32.90
N ALA A 83 18.64 -15.29 33.29
CA ALA A 83 19.37 -14.49 34.27
C ALA A 83 19.22 -15.02 35.71
N ILE A 84 18.03 -15.45 36.13
CA ILE A 84 17.79 -15.86 37.52
C ILE A 84 18.65 -17.07 37.92
N PRO A 85 18.71 -18.19 37.16
CA PRO A 85 19.56 -19.34 37.54
C PRO A 85 21.06 -19.02 37.53
N VAL A 86 21.48 -18.06 36.71
CA VAL A 86 22.90 -17.66 36.55
C VAL A 86 23.37 -16.75 37.68
N PHE A 87 22.59 -15.71 38.03
CA PHE A 87 23.00 -14.73 39.05
C PHE A 87 22.60 -15.10 40.48
N LYS A 88 21.44 -15.76 40.69
CA LYS A 88 20.92 -16.09 42.03
C LYS A 88 21.89 -16.88 42.93
N PRO A 89 22.52 -17.99 42.50
CA PRO A 89 23.38 -18.76 43.39
C PRO A 89 24.62 -17.97 43.83
N LEU A 90 25.13 -17.09 42.95
CA LEU A 90 26.34 -16.31 43.21
C LEU A 90 26.08 -15.14 44.16
N MET A 91 24.91 -14.50 44.07
CA MET A 91 24.43 -13.55 45.09
C MET A 91 24.28 -14.24 46.47
N GLN A 92 23.64 -15.41 46.52
CA GLN A 92 23.45 -16.15 47.77
C GLN A 92 24.77 -16.66 48.39
N ALA A 93 25.80 -16.91 47.58
CA ALA A 93 27.15 -17.23 48.07
C ALA A 93 27.84 -16.01 48.69
N LEU A 94 27.64 -14.81 48.14
CA LEU A 94 28.26 -13.57 48.62
C LEU A 94 27.67 -13.10 49.96
N ASP A 95 26.35 -13.24 50.13
CA ASP A 95 25.62 -12.91 51.37
C ASP A 95 25.87 -13.91 52.52
N ASN A 96 26.48 -15.07 52.26
CA ASN A 96 26.63 -16.13 53.26
C ASN A 96 27.62 -15.73 54.38
N PRO A 97 27.17 -15.61 55.65
CA PRO A 97 28.04 -15.19 56.75
C PRO A 97 29.12 -16.20 57.10
N ALA A 98 28.99 -17.47 56.68
CA ALA A 98 29.95 -18.53 56.99
C ALA A 98 31.23 -18.52 56.12
N LEU A 99 31.24 -17.82 54.97
CA LEU A 99 32.45 -17.71 54.14
C LEU A 99 33.47 -16.76 54.77
N SER A 100 34.75 -17.13 54.69
CA SER A 100 35.89 -16.25 55.00
C SER A 100 35.96 -15.05 54.04
N TRP A 101 36.76 -14.03 54.40
CA TRP A 101 36.91 -12.85 53.54
C TRP A 101 37.60 -13.18 52.21
N GLN A 102 38.49 -14.18 52.21
CA GLN A 102 39.16 -14.68 51.00
C GLN A 102 38.17 -15.34 50.04
N GLU A 103 37.30 -16.21 50.55
CA GLU A 103 36.30 -16.91 49.72
C GLU A 103 35.27 -15.92 49.14
N ARG A 104 34.84 -14.92 49.92
CA ARG A 104 33.97 -13.85 49.41
C ARG A 104 34.65 -13.00 48.33
N ALA A 105 35.95 -12.76 48.43
CA ALA A 105 36.70 -12.05 47.39
C ALA A 105 36.76 -12.84 46.06
N VAL A 106 36.87 -14.17 46.11
CA VAL A 106 36.77 -15.04 44.92
C VAL A 106 35.36 -14.98 44.33
N VAL A 107 34.32 -15.15 45.15
CA VAL A 107 32.91 -15.07 44.71
C VAL A 107 32.58 -13.71 44.10
N ALA A 108 33.09 -12.61 44.66
CA ALA A 108 32.93 -11.26 44.12
C ALA A 108 33.65 -11.07 42.77
N ASN A 109 34.85 -11.63 42.61
CA ASN A 109 35.59 -11.61 41.35
C ASN A 109 34.86 -12.43 40.26
N ASP A 110 34.33 -13.60 40.61
CA ASP A 110 33.53 -14.43 39.69
C ASP A 110 32.24 -13.72 39.29
N LEU A 111 31.57 -13.02 40.21
CA LEU A 111 30.39 -12.19 39.92
C LEU A 111 30.72 -11.03 38.97
N LEU A 112 31.86 -10.37 39.17
CA LEU A 112 32.31 -9.27 38.31
C LEU A 112 32.69 -9.77 36.90
N ASN A 113 33.38 -10.91 36.80
CA ASN A 113 33.71 -11.57 35.55
C ASN A 113 32.45 -12.03 34.78
N LEU A 114 31.51 -12.67 35.50
CA LEU A 114 30.21 -13.08 34.96
C LEU A 114 29.40 -11.89 34.47
N HIS A 115 29.33 -10.80 35.25
CA HIS A 115 28.69 -9.55 34.85
C HIS A 115 29.31 -8.96 33.58
N SER A 116 30.64 -8.78 33.58
CA SER A 116 31.41 -8.27 32.45
C SER A 116 31.21 -9.07 31.16
N ARG A 117 31.12 -10.41 31.29
CA ARG A 117 30.87 -11.31 30.16
C ARG A 117 29.40 -11.40 29.73
N PHE A 118 28.45 -11.24 30.65
CA PHE A 118 27.00 -11.34 30.38
C PHE A 118 26.45 -10.10 29.68
N TRP A 119 26.79 -8.90 30.14
CA TRP A 119 26.19 -7.66 29.65
C TRP A 119 26.35 -7.41 28.14
N PRO A 120 27.50 -7.69 27.49
CA PRO A 120 27.62 -7.60 26.04
C PRO A 120 26.60 -8.47 25.28
N TRP A 121 26.34 -9.70 25.76
CA TRP A 121 25.33 -10.58 25.16
C TRP A 121 23.91 -10.12 25.47
N ALA A 122 23.64 -9.61 26.67
CA ALA A 122 22.33 -9.06 27.04
C ALA A 122 21.98 -7.81 26.20
N LEU A 123 22.93 -6.91 25.98
CA LEU A 123 22.78 -5.75 25.09
C LEU A 123 22.61 -6.17 23.63
N GLY A 124 23.39 -7.16 23.17
CA GLY A 124 23.23 -7.75 21.83
C GLY A 124 21.84 -8.37 21.61
N ALA A 125 21.34 -9.13 22.59
CA ALA A 125 19.99 -9.70 22.56
C ALA A 125 18.91 -8.60 22.56
N GLY A 126 19.07 -7.55 23.39
CA GLY A 126 18.18 -6.39 23.40
C GLY A 126 18.13 -5.66 22.05
N LEU A 127 19.29 -5.53 21.37
CA LEU A 127 19.36 -4.96 20.02
C LEU A 127 18.67 -5.85 18.98
N VAL A 128 18.82 -7.18 19.06
CA VAL A 128 18.10 -8.12 18.19
C VAL A 128 16.58 -8.02 18.39
N VAL A 129 16.11 -7.93 19.64
CA VAL A 129 14.69 -7.71 19.95
C VAL A 129 14.21 -6.36 19.38
N LEU A 130 14.98 -5.29 19.54
CA LEU A 130 14.65 -3.97 18.96
C LEU A 130 14.54 -4.02 17.43
N ILE A 131 15.49 -4.66 16.75
CA ILE A 131 15.47 -4.85 15.29
C ILE A 131 14.24 -5.67 14.87
N HIS A 132 13.91 -6.74 15.60
CA HIS A 132 12.72 -7.54 15.35
C HIS A 132 11.43 -6.72 15.53
N CYS A 133 11.33 -5.92 16.59
CA CYS A 133 10.20 -5.02 16.82
C CYS A 133 10.02 -4.00 15.68
N ILE A 134 11.11 -3.40 15.19
CA ILE A 134 11.08 -2.47 14.05
C ILE A 134 10.68 -3.18 12.76
N HIS A 135 11.19 -4.41 12.52
CA HIS A 135 10.83 -5.21 11.36
C HIS A 135 9.34 -5.58 11.36
N SER A 136 8.84 -6.14 12.46
CA SER A 136 7.44 -6.54 12.63
C SER A 136 6.48 -5.35 12.56
N MET A 137 6.89 -4.17 13.04
CA MET A 137 6.13 -2.91 12.84
C MET A 137 6.06 -2.51 11.36
N ARG A 138 7.18 -2.55 10.63
CA ARG A 138 7.22 -2.22 9.18
C ARG A 138 6.38 -3.20 8.36
N LEU A 139 6.42 -4.49 8.69
CA LEU A 139 5.59 -5.52 8.07
C LEU A 139 4.10 -5.26 8.31
N MET A 140 3.71 -5.04 9.58
CA MET A 140 2.32 -4.72 9.94
C MET A 140 1.81 -3.48 9.20
N HIS A 141 2.63 -2.43 9.05
CA HIS A 141 2.22 -1.20 8.36
C HIS A 141 1.97 -1.40 6.85
N ARG A 142 2.65 -2.36 6.19
CA ARG A 142 2.40 -2.78 4.79
C ARG A 142 1.21 -3.73 4.62
N VAL A 143 0.57 -4.16 5.72
CA VAL A 143 -0.61 -5.03 5.73
C VAL A 143 -1.85 -4.26 6.17
N ALA A 144 -1.76 -3.50 7.26
CA ALA A 144 -2.88 -2.77 7.86
C ALA A 144 -3.37 -1.60 6.98
N GLY A 145 -2.49 -0.89 6.27
CA GLY A 145 -2.87 0.18 5.34
C GLY A 145 -3.77 -0.33 4.20
N PRO A 146 -3.32 -1.35 3.44
CA PRO A 146 -4.16 -2.06 2.47
C PRO A 146 -5.47 -2.61 3.03
N LEU A 147 -5.42 -3.28 4.18
CA LEU A 147 -6.60 -3.88 4.79
C LEU A 147 -7.64 -2.81 5.19
N SER A 148 -7.20 -1.68 5.73
CA SER A 148 -8.07 -0.54 6.06
C SER A 148 -8.77 0.03 4.82
N ARG A 149 -8.07 0.14 3.67
CA ARG A 149 -8.71 0.51 2.39
C ARG A 149 -9.78 -0.51 1.99
N LEU A 150 -9.46 -1.79 2.10
CA LEU A 150 -10.36 -2.88 1.71
C LEU A 150 -11.65 -2.93 2.56
N THR A 151 -11.57 -2.63 3.86
CA THR A 151 -12.76 -2.53 4.73
C THR A 151 -13.73 -1.40 4.35
N HIS A 152 -13.27 -0.35 3.66
CA HIS A 152 -14.15 0.70 3.12
C HIS A 152 -14.75 0.34 1.75
N VAL A 153 -14.16 -0.64 1.05
CA VAL A 153 -14.55 -1.06 -0.31
C VAL A 153 -15.58 -2.18 -0.27
N PHE A 154 -15.39 -3.20 0.59
CA PHE A 154 -16.34 -4.32 0.68
C PHE A 154 -17.80 -3.90 0.94
N PRO A 155 -18.12 -2.92 1.83
CA PRO A 155 -19.49 -2.45 2.00
C PRO A 155 -20.05 -1.75 0.76
N GLN A 156 -19.22 -1.10 -0.05
CA GLN A 156 -19.67 -0.46 -1.29
C GLN A 156 -20.06 -1.50 -2.34
N ILE A 157 -19.25 -2.55 -2.50
CA ILE A 157 -19.55 -3.69 -3.39
C ILE A 157 -20.82 -4.42 -2.90
N GLY A 158 -20.93 -4.65 -1.58
CA GLY A 158 -22.12 -5.25 -0.96
C GLY A 158 -23.40 -4.42 -1.17
N ASN A 159 -23.29 -3.10 -1.10
CA ASN A 159 -24.36 -2.14 -1.42
C ASN A 159 -24.53 -1.92 -2.95
N GLY A 160 -24.13 -2.88 -3.78
CA GLY A 160 -24.36 -2.89 -5.22
C GLY A 160 -23.48 -1.95 -6.06
N ASN A 161 -22.49 -1.26 -5.49
CA ASN A 161 -21.58 -0.40 -6.27
C ASN A 161 -20.45 -1.21 -6.93
N LEU A 162 -20.67 -1.62 -8.18
CA LEU A 162 -19.73 -2.44 -8.95
C LEU A 162 -18.73 -1.63 -9.79
N CYS A 163 -18.81 -0.30 -9.72
CA CYS A 163 -17.87 0.63 -10.37
C CYS A 163 -16.61 0.89 -9.52
N VAL A 164 -16.59 0.47 -8.24
CA VAL A 164 -15.44 0.67 -7.36
C VAL A 164 -14.22 -0.11 -7.86
N ARG A 165 -13.09 0.58 -8.00
CA ARG A 165 -11.77 -0.01 -8.26
C ARG A 165 -10.83 0.35 -7.12
N THR A 166 -10.10 -0.64 -6.61
CA THR A 166 -9.16 -0.46 -5.52
C THR A 166 -7.75 -0.64 -6.05
N THR A 167 -6.89 0.37 -5.91
CA THR A 167 -5.47 0.24 -6.18
C THR A 167 -4.68 0.36 -4.87
N LEU A 168 -3.70 -0.53 -4.74
CA LEU A 168 -2.69 -0.50 -3.66
C LEU A 168 -1.37 0.04 -4.19
N ARG A 169 -0.45 0.38 -3.29
CA ARG A 169 0.88 0.84 -3.71
C ARG A 169 1.75 -0.37 -4.05
N GLN A 170 2.53 -0.26 -5.11
CA GLN A 170 3.49 -1.30 -5.49
C GLN A 170 4.43 -1.62 -4.31
N GLY A 171 4.38 -2.87 -3.83
CA GLY A 171 5.09 -3.34 -2.63
C GLY A 171 4.23 -3.53 -1.37
N ASP A 172 2.93 -3.25 -1.43
CA ASP A 172 1.95 -3.65 -0.42
C ASP A 172 1.64 -5.15 -0.52
N TYR A 173 1.55 -5.86 0.62
CA TYR A 173 1.43 -7.33 0.62
C TYR A 173 0.09 -7.85 0.04
N LEU A 174 -0.99 -7.08 0.15
CA LEU A 174 -2.34 -7.49 -0.27
C LEU A 174 -2.67 -7.15 -1.75
N THR A 175 -1.66 -6.84 -2.56
CA THR A 175 -1.81 -6.51 -3.98
C THR A 175 -2.55 -7.62 -4.76
N PRO A 176 -2.13 -8.91 -4.73
CA PRO A 176 -2.80 -9.94 -5.52
C PRO A 176 -4.22 -10.28 -5.03
N GLU A 177 -4.53 -10.08 -3.75
CA GLU A 177 -5.90 -10.21 -3.21
C GLU A 177 -6.81 -9.10 -3.75
N VAL A 178 -6.31 -7.85 -3.78
CA VAL A 178 -7.05 -6.71 -4.34
C VAL A 178 -7.25 -6.87 -5.85
N ASP A 179 -6.28 -7.37 -6.59
CA ASP A 179 -6.44 -7.66 -8.03
C ASP A 179 -7.52 -8.73 -8.29
N ARG A 180 -7.58 -9.78 -7.45
CA ARG A 180 -8.67 -10.78 -7.50
C ARG A 180 -10.04 -10.16 -7.21
N VAL A 181 -10.15 -9.28 -6.20
CA VAL A 181 -11.39 -8.56 -5.87
C VAL A 181 -11.80 -7.62 -7.01
N ASN A 182 -10.86 -6.88 -7.61
CA ASN A 182 -11.10 -6.05 -8.79
C ASN A 182 -11.62 -6.88 -9.97
N HIS A 183 -11.00 -8.03 -10.25
CA HIS A 183 -11.39 -8.92 -11.34
C HIS A 183 -12.79 -9.51 -11.12
N MET A 184 -13.09 -10.04 -9.92
CA MET A 184 -14.42 -10.52 -9.54
C MET A 184 -15.48 -9.43 -9.71
N THR A 185 -15.19 -8.21 -9.25
CA THR A 185 -16.10 -7.05 -9.37
C THR A 185 -16.30 -6.65 -10.84
N ALA A 186 -15.26 -6.76 -11.69
CA ALA A 186 -15.38 -6.54 -13.14
C ALA A 186 -16.25 -7.61 -13.84
N GLN A 187 -16.07 -8.88 -13.50
CA GLN A 187 -16.92 -9.96 -14.02
C GLN A 187 -18.39 -9.79 -13.60
N LEU A 188 -18.65 -9.40 -12.36
CA LEU A 188 -20.00 -9.16 -11.86
C LEU A 188 -20.64 -7.93 -12.51
N HIS A 189 -19.90 -6.83 -12.65
CA HIS A 189 -20.32 -5.62 -13.38
C HIS A 189 -20.73 -5.96 -14.83
N SER A 190 -19.88 -6.70 -15.55
CA SER A 190 -20.15 -7.13 -16.92
C SER A 190 -21.40 -8.02 -17.02
N LYS A 191 -21.55 -9.01 -16.13
CA LYS A 191 -22.71 -9.90 -16.10
C LYS A 191 -24.02 -9.15 -15.81
N ILE A 192 -24.04 -8.26 -14.83
CA ILE A 192 -25.26 -7.47 -14.52
C ILE A 192 -25.58 -6.48 -15.65
N THR A 193 -24.57 -5.89 -16.30
CA THR A 193 -24.78 -5.02 -17.46
C THR A 193 -25.42 -5.79 -18.63
N ALA A 194 -24.96 -7.02 -18.90
CA ALA A 194 -25.58 -7.89 -19.90
C ALA A 194 -27.03 -8.28 -19.52
N ILE A 195 -27.30 -8.58 -18.25
CA ILE A 195 -28.66 -8.90 -17.78
C ILE A 195 -29.60 -7.68 -17.89
N LYS A 196 -29.12 -6.45 -17.60
CA LYS A 196 -29.88 -5.21 -17.83
C LYS A 196 -30.22 -5.02 -19.32
N HIS A 197 -29.27 -5.26 -20.23
CA HIS A 197 -29.54 -5.18 -21.67
C HIS A 197 -30.58 -6.22 -22.13
N MET A 198 -30.50 -7.46 -21.63
CA MET A 198 -31.52 -8.48 -21.91
C MET A 198 -32.90 -8.10 -21.34
N GLN A 199 -32.96 -7.55 -20.12
CA GLN A 199 -34.22 -7.10 -19.51
C GLN A 199 -34.91 -6.01 -20.35
N VAL A 200 -34.16 -5.07 -20.91
CA VAL A 200 -34.71 -4.04 -21.81
C VAL A 200 -35.24 -4.65 -23.10
N LEU A 201 -34.52 -5.60 -23.70
CA LEU A 201 -34.95 -6.26 -24.94
C LEU A 201 -36.24 -7.09 -24.70
N LEU A 202 -36.30 -7.88 -23.62
CA LEU A 202 -37.50 -8.62 -23.25
C LEU A 202 -38.69 -7.70 -22.93
N ALA A 203 -38.46 -6.50 -22.39
CA ALA A 203 -39.53 -5.53 -22.15
C ALA A 203 -40.12 -4.98 -23.45
N LEU A 204 -39.30 -4.72 -24.47
CA LEU A 204 -39.77 -4.30 -25.80
C LEU A 204 -40.60 -5.41 -26.48
N ASP A 205 -40.15 -6.67 -26.38
CA ASP A 205 -40.90 -7.79 -26.94
C ASP A 205 -42.20 -8.09 -26.16
N ALA A 206 -42.22 -7.88 -24.84
CA ALA A 206 -43.46 -7.92 -24.06
C ALA A 206 -44.49 -6.88 -24.54
N THR A 207 -44.06 -5.63 -24.79
CA THR A 207 -44.96 -4.58 -25.32
C THR A 207 -45.47 -4.90 -26.72
N ARG A 208 -44.64 -5.46 -27.61
CA ARG A 208 -45.06 -5.92 -28.96
C ARG A 208 -46.09 -7.05 -28.89
N ILE A 209 -45.89 -8.02 -28.00
CA ILE A 209 -46.85 -9.12 -27.80
C ILE A 209 -48.19 -8.58 -27.28
N ARG A 210 -48.16 -7.57 -26.38
CA ARG A 210 -49.37 -6.89 -25.89
C ARG A 210 -50.11 -6.14 -27.00
N GLU A 211 -49.41 -5.41 -27.87
CA GLU A 211 -50.01 -4.73 -29.03
C GLU A 211 -50.66 -5.73 -29.99
N LEU A 212 -49.98 -6.83 -30.30
CA LEU A 212 -50.51 -7.91 -31.16
C LEU A 212 -51.69 -8.66 -30.53
N ALA A 213 -51.72 -8.80 -29.20
CA ALA A 213 -52.86 -9.39 -28.48
C ALA A 213 -54.10 -8.50 -28.56
N LEU A 214 -53.93 -7.17 -28.39
CA LEU A 214 -55.01 -6.19 -28.53
C LEU A 214 -55.54 -6.16 -29.97
N ALA A 215 -54.65 -6.18 -30.97
CA ALA A 215 -55.03 -6.21 -32.39
C ALA A 215 -55.72 -7.52 -32.86
N LYS A 216 -55.74 -8.56 -32.01
CA LYS A 216 -56.41 -9.85 -32.26
C LYS A 216 -57.55 -10.16 -31.29
N GLU A 217 -57.88 -9.22 -30.40
CA GLU A 217 -58.89 -9.36 -29.35
C GLU A 217 -58.72 -10.60 -28.43
N ASP A 218 -57.50 -11.13 -28.27
CA ASP A 218 -57.23 -12.30 -27.42
C ASP A 218 -57.06 -11.87 -25.95
N PRO A 219 -58.03 -12.17 -25.05
CA PRO A 219 -57.95 -11.77 -23.65
C PRO A 219 -56.90 -12.56 -22.88
N THR A 220 -56.56 -13.79 -23.31
CA THR A 220 -55.60 -14.66 -22.62
C THR A 220 -54.17 -14.20 -22.90
N LEU A 221 -53.84 -13.90 -24.15
CA LEU A 221 -52.54 -13.35 -24.52
C LEU A 221 -52.35 -11.94 -23.91
N ALA A 222 -53.42 -11.15 -23.83
CA ALA A 222 -53.41 -9.83 -23.21
C ALA A 222 -53.28 -9.84 -21.67
N THR A 223 -53.60 -10.94 -20.97
CA THR A 223 -53.27 -11.09 -19.54
C THR A 223 -51.85 -11.62 -19.34
N LEU A 224 -51.41 -12.59 -20.15
CA LEU A 224 -50.05 -13.13 -20.11
C LEU A 224 -48.99 -12.04 -20.37
N ALA A 225 -49.21 -11.17 -21.36
CA ALA A 225 -48.32 -10.06 -21.66
C ALA A 225 -48.20 -9.07 -20.47
N ARG A 226 -49.33 -8.73 -19.81
CA ARG A 226 -49.34 -7.89 -18.61
C ARG A 226 -48.59 -8.52 -17.43
N GLN A 227 -48.70 -9.83 -17.24
CA GLN A 227 -47.93 -10.54 -16.22
C GLN A 227 -46.42 -10.54 -16.53
N MET A 228 -46.05 -10.64 -17.81
CA MET A 228 -44.65 -10.54 -18.23
C MET A 228 -44.08 -9.13 -18.02
N GLU A 229 -44.83 -8.07 -18.36
CA GLU A 229 -44.49 -6.67 -18.05
C GLU A 229 -44.27 -6.45 -16.54
N GLN A 230 -45.17 -6.98 -15.71
CA GLN A 230 -45.05 -6.91 -14.24
C GLN A 230 -43.78 -7.60 -13.74
N ASN A 231 -43.52 -8.84 -14.17
CA ASN A 231 -42.31 -9.58 -13.81
C ASN A 231 -41.03 -8.85 -14.24
N LEU A 232 -41.01 -8.29 -15.45
CA LEU A 232 -39.88 -7.52 -15.98
C LEU A 232 -39.67 -6.18 -15.24
N SER A 233 -40.73 -5.57 -14.71
CA SER A 233 -40.63 -4.38 -13.85
C SER A 233 -40.02 -4.70 -12.46
N GLY A 234 -40.39 -5.84 -11.86
CA GLY A 234 -39.77 -6.33 -10.63
C GLY A 234 -38.30 -6.69 -10.82
N LEU A 235 -37.97 -7.36 -11.92
CA LEU A 235 -36.59 -7.64 -12.32
C LEU A 235 -35.78 -6.34 -12.50
N LYS A 236 -36.36 -5.32 -13.16
CA LYS A 236 -35.71 -4.00 -13.30
C LYS A 236 -35.39 -3.39 -11.93
N SER A 237 -36.36 -3.35 -11.01
CA SER A 237 -36.14 -2.77 -9.67
C SER A 237 -35.04 -3.49 -8.88
N SER A 238 -34.90 -4.81 -9.06
CA SER A 238 -33.80 -5.58 -8.48
C SER A 238 -32.45 -5.21 -9.13
N LEU A 239 -32.39 -5.16 -10.46
CA LEU A 239 -31.17 -4.83 -11.21
C LEU A 239 -30.70 -3.38 -10.98
N ASP A 240 -31.62 -2.43 -10.79
CA ASP A 240 -31.29 -1.02 -10.54
C ASP A 240 -30.68 -0.76 -9.15
N THR A 241 -30.79 -1.73 -8.22
CA THR A 241 -30.01 -1.74 -6.97
C THR A 241 -28.50 -1.82 -7.23
N PHE A 242 -28.09 -2.42 -8.35
CA PHE A 242 -26.69 -2.52 -8.75
C PHE A 242 -26.27 -1.34 -9.62
N LYS A 243 -25.34 -0.52 -9.14
CA LYS A 243 -24.73 0.57 -9.89
C LYS A 243 -23.71 0.00 -10.87
N THR A 244 -24.06 0.09 -12.16
CA THR A 244 -23.27 -0.37 -13.32
C THR A 244 -22.69 0.79 -14.14
N HIS A 245 -22.83 2.03 -13.65
CA HIS A 245 -22.41 3.28 -14.30
C HIS A 245 -21.74 4.16 -13.23
N SER A 246 -20.55 4.68 -13.54
CA SER A 246 -19.99 5.82 -12.80
C SER A 246 -20.71 7.08 -13.26
N GLY A 247 -21.27 7.83 -12.29
CA GLY A 247 -21.55 9.26 -12.48
C GLY A 247 -20.33 10.10 -12.13
#